data_AF-A0A2I2ZE62-F1
#
_entry.id   AF-A0A2I2ZE62-F1
#
_cell.length_a   1.000
_cell.length_b   1.000
_cell.length_c   1.000
_cell.angle_alpha   90.00
_cell.angle_beta   90.00
_cell.angle_gamma   90.00
#
_symmetry.space_group_name_H-M   'P 1'
#
loop_
_entity.id
_entity.type
_entity.pdbx_description
1 polymer ?
#
loop_
_entity_poly.entity_id
_entity_poly.type
_entity_poly.pdbx_seq_one_letter_code
_entity_poly.pdbx_strand_id
1 'polypeptide(L)'
;GLAGYSWGCGQRFDHETNSDDACTYHPGVPVFHDALKGWSCYKRRTTDFSDFLSIVRCTKGRHNSEKPPERVKPEVKTTEKKEISELKPKFQEHIIQAPKPVEAIKRINLDPYLISYIKINSKCIKELNVRAKIIKLLEENRKIS
;
A
#
# COMPACT_ATOMS: atom_id res chain seq x y z
N GLY A 1 -22.98 -18.68 2.07
CA GLY A 1 -21.60 -18.18 1.97
C GLY A 1 -21.41 -16.78 2.52
N LEU A 2 -20.84 -16.67 3.72
CA LEU A 2 -20.36 -15.43 4.35
C LEU A 2 -18.97 -15.08 3.81
N ALA A 3 -18.62 -13.80 3.72
CA ALA A 3 -17.27 -13.38 3.34
C ALA A 3 -16.32 -13.46 4.55
N GLY A 4 -15.17 -14.12 4.39
CA GLY A 4 -14.13 -14.16 5.41
C GLY A 4 -13.28 -12.88 5.45
N TYR A 5 -13.17 -12.25 6.61
CA TYR A 5 -12.42 -11.00 6.80
C TYR A 5 -11.01 -11.19 7.38
N SER A 6 -10.57 -12.44 7.55
CA SER A 6 -9.20 -12.75 7.94
C SER A 6 -8.22 -12.33 6.83
N TRP A 7 -7.15 -11.61 7.21
CA TRP A 7 -6.21 -11.03 6.25
C TRP A 7 -5.60 -12.09 5.33
N GLY A 8 -5.84 -11.89 4.04
CA GLY A 8 -5.39 -12.78 2.97
C GLY A 8 -6.34 -13.91 2.62
N CYS A 9 -7.34 -14.27 3.44
CA CYS A 9 -8.24 -15.39 3.15
C CYS A 9 -9.26 -14.96 2.07
N GLY A 10 -10.12 -13.96 2.35
CA GLY A 10 -11.07 -13.37 1.41
C GLY A 10 -12.10 -14.33 0.79
N GLN A 11 -12.02 -15.62 1.12
CA GLN A 11 -12.89 -16.67 0.61
C GLN A 11 -14.28 -16.57 1.26
N ARG A 12 -15.29 -16.99 0.49
CA ARG A 12 -16.62 -17.24 1.06
C ARG A 12 -16.63 -18.59 1.74
N PHE A 13 -17.31 -18.69 2.87
CA PHE A 13 -17.43 -19.92 3.64
C PHE A 13 -18.84 -20.06 4.21
N ASP A 14 -19.23 -21.28 4.56
CA ASP A 14 -20.48 -21.54 5.26
C ASP A 14 -20.18 -21.82 6.74
N HIS A 15 -21.04 -21.34 7.64
CA HIS A 15 -20.79 -21.42 9.08
C HIS A 15 -20.74 -22.88 9.57
N GLU A 16 -21.54 -23.75 8.96
CA GLU A 16 -21.66 -25.16 9.34
C GLU A 16 -20.45 -26.01 8.91
N THR A 17 -19.68 -25.56 7.91
CA THR A 17 -18.51 -26.28 7.38
C THR A 17 -17.18 -25.64 7.81
N ASN A 18 -17.22 -24.66 8.71
CA ASN A 18 -16.05 -23.89 9.14
C ASN A 18 -15.26 -24.61 10.24
N SER A 19 -14.38 -25.52 9.85
CA SER A 19 -13.44 -26.22 10.72
C SER A 19 -12.23 -25.37 11.12
N ASP A 20 -11.48 -25.80 12.14
CA ASP A 20 -10.29 -25.11 12.66
C ASP A 20 -9.09 -25.04 11.68
N ASP A 21 -9.20 -25.67 10.52
CA ASP A 21 -8.22 -25.67 9.44
C ASP A 21 -8.77 -25.14 8.11
N ALA A 22 -10.04 -24.68 8.08
CA ALA A 22 -10.74 -24.26 6.87
C ALA A 22 -10.14 -22.99 6.22
N CYS A 23 -9.56 -22.08 7.00
CA CYS A 23 -8.93 -20.86 6.51
C CYS A 23 -7.45 -20.83 6.86
N THR A 24 -6.63 -20.35 5.91
CA THR A 24 -5.26 -19.92 6.21
C THR A 24 -5.20 -18.40 6.08
N TYR A 25 -4.61 -17.69 7.03
CA TYR A 25 -4.55 -16.22 7.08
C TYR A 25 -3.33 -15.70 7.85
N HIS A 26 -3.13 -14.38 7.81
CA HIS A 26 -2.19 -13.68 8.69
C HIS A 26 -2.95 -13.06 9.87
N PRO A 27 -2.73 -13.49 11.13
CA PRO A 27 -3.39 -12.89 12.30
C PRO A 27 -2.80 -11.52 12.67
N GLY A 28 -1.60 -11.22 12.17
CA GLY A 28 -0.90 -9.98 12.43
C GLY A 28 -1.31 -8.81 11.55
N VAL A 29 -0.66 -7.68 11.75
CA VAL A 29 -0.86 -6.46 10.96
C VAL A 29 0.28 -6.28 9.94
N PRO A 30 0.04 -5.59 8.81
CA PRO A 30 1.12 -5.13 7.95
C PRO A 30 2.09 -4.23 8.71
N VAL A 31 3.39 -4.42 8.52
CA VAL A 31 4.48 -3.66 9.14
C VAL A 31 5.42 -3.14 8.06
N PHE A 32 5.80 -1.87 8.16
CA PHE A 32 6.66 -1.17 7.20
C PHE A 32 7.76 -0.41 7.94
N HIS A 33 9.01 -0.88 7.86
CA HIS A 33 10.20 -0.22 8.45
C HIS A 33 11.41 -0.43 7.54
N ASP A 34 12.29 0.56 7.42
CA ASP A 34 13.57 0.45 6.69
C ASP A 34 13.43 -0.10 5.25
N ALA A 35 12.41 0.39 4.52
CA ALA A 35 11.98 -0.09 3.19
C ALA A 35 11.51 -1.55 3.12
N LEU A 36 11.55 -2.29 4.23
CA LEU A 36 11.05 -3.64 4.38
C LEU A 36 9.56 -3.65 4.72
N LYS A 37 8.85 -4.61 4.11
CA LYS A 37 7.42 -4.84 4.20
C LYS A 37 7.20 -6.27 4.70
N GLY A 38 6.21 -6.47 5.58
CA GLY A 38 5.87 -7.80 6.06
C GLY A 38 4.68 -7.81 7.00
N TRP A 39 4.42 -8.97 7.60
CA TRP A 39 3.36 -9.18 8.57
C TRP A 39 3.97 -9.35 9.96
N SER A 40 3.36 -8.76 11.00
CA SER A 40 3.85 -8.91 12.38
C SER A 40 3.85 -10.37 12.87
N CYS A 41 2.99 -11.21 12.31
CA CYS A 41 2.88 -12.65 12.60
C CYS A 41 3.83 -13.53 11.78
N TYR A 42 4.66 -12.95 10.91
CA TYR A 42 5.57 -13.69 10.05
C TYR A 42 6.98 -13.11 10.13
N LYS A 43 8.02 -13.94 9.97
CA LYS A 43 9.41 -13.48 10.11
C LYS A 43 9.97 -12.88 8.83
N ARG A 44 9.59 -13.39 7.65
CA ARG A 44 10.15 -12.89 6.38
C ARG A 44 9.68 -11.47 6.10
N ARG A 45 10.55 -10.72 5.46
CA ARG A 45 10.37 -9.33 5.04
C ARG A 45 10.81 -9.22 3.59
N THR A 46 10.24 -8.27 2.87
CA THR A 46 10.60 -7.99 1.47
C THR A 46 10.60 -6.50 1.21
N THR A 47 11.46 -6.05 0.30
CA THR A 47 11.48 -4.67 -0.18
C THR A 47 10.47 -4.46 -1.32
N ASP A 48 10.02 -5.52 -2.00
CA ASP A 48 9.06 -5.44 -3.10
C ASP A 48 7.60 -5.51 -2.61
N PHE A 49 6.72 -4.72 -3.23
CA PHE A 49 5.31 -4.68 -2.83
C PHE A 49 4.51 -5.89 -3.32
N SER A 50 4.82 -6.41 -4.51
CA SER A 50 4.18 -7.61 -5.07
C SER A 50 4.55 -8.83 -4.23
N ASP A 51 5.81 -8.93 -3.84
CA ASP A 51 6.29 -9.98 -2.92
C ASP A 51 5.61 -9.87 -1.56
N PHE A 52 5.36 -8.66 -1.06
CA PHE A 52 4.67 -8.47 0.22
C PHE A 52 3.24 -9.02 0.18
N LEU A 53 2.53 -8.77 -0.92
CA LEU A 53 1.17 -9.29 -1.14
C LEU A 53 1.16 -10.81 -1.33
N SER A 54 2.27 -11.39 -1.82
CA SER A 54 2.40 -12.83 -2.04
C SER A 54 2.96 -13.61 -0.83
N ILE A 55 3.29 -12.95 0.29
CA ILE A 55 3.75 -13.60 1.51
C ILE A 55 2.73 -14.65 1.96
N VAL A 56 3.17 -15.91 1.99
CA VAL A 56 2.36 -17.07 2.39
C VAL A 56 1.79 -16.84 3.79
N ARG A 57 0.48 -17.10 3.89
CA ARG A 57 -0.31 -17.01 5.12
C ARG A 57 0.24 -18.00 6.16
N CYS A 58 0.37 -17.56 7.41
CA CYS A 58 1.12 -18.32 8.41
C CYS A 58 0.28 -19.04 9.47
N THR A 59 -1.03 -18.84 9.51
CA THR A 59 -1.91 -19.42 10.54
C THR A 59 -3.11 -20.11 9.90
N LYS A 60 -3.45 -21.30 10.40
CA LYS A 60 -4.70 -21.99 10.08
C LYS A 60 -5.72 -21.74 11.20
N GLY A 61 -6.97 -21.61 10.83
CA GLY A 61 -8.06 -21.36 11.77
C GLY A 61 -9.41 -21.35 11.06
N ARG A 62 -10.45 -21.01 11.82
CA ARG A 62 -11.78 -20.75 11.28
C ARG A 62 -11.81 -19.45 10.49
N HIS A 63 -12.65 -19.39 9.47
CA HIS A 63 -13.00 -18.12 8.84
C HIS A 63 -13.75 -17.24 9.84
N ASN A 64 -13.44 -15.93 9.84
CA ASN A 64 -14.18 -14.93 10.59
C ASN A 64 -15.15 -14.18 9.66
N SER A 65 -16.45 -14.18 9.99
CA SER A 65 -17.51 -13.45 9.26
C SER A 65 -17.72 -12.04 9.76
N GLU A 66 -17.10 -11.64 10.86
CA GLU A 66 -17.19 -10.28 11.38
C GLU A 66 -16.16 -9.39 10.69
N LYS A 67 -16.62 -8.26 10.15
CA LYS A 67 -15.74 -7.23 9.63
C LYS A 67 -14.94 -6.66 10.82
N PRO A 68 -13.59 -6.72 10.82
CA PRO A 68 -12.81 -6.10 11.85
C PRO A 68 -13.18 -4.63 11.97
N PRO A 69 -13.28 -4.08 13.19
CA PRO A 69 -13.50 -2.65 13.37
C PRO A 69 -12.42 -1.90 12.59
N GLU A 70 -12.82 -0.81 11.94
CA GLU A 70 -11.91 0.00 11.13
C GLU A 70 -10.74 0.44 12.03
N ARG A 71 -9.51 0.12 11.61
CA ARG A 71 -8.33 0.42 12.43
C ARG A 71 -8.21 1.93 12.57
N VAL A 72 -8.46 2.43 13.77
CA VAL A 72 -8.15 3.83 14.13
C VAL A 72 -6.67 4.02 13.86
N LYS A 73 -6.33 4.93 12.94
CA LYS A 73 -4.95 5.25 12.58
C LYS A 73 -4.19 5.59 13.87
N PRO A 74 -3.15 4.84 14.28
CA PRO A 74 -2.35 5.25 15.41
C PRO A 74 -1.70 6.58 15.04
N GLU A 75 -1.99 7.63 15.81
CA GLU A 75 -1.22 8.86 15.79
C GLU A 75 0.20 8.50 16.19
N VAL A 76 1.14 8.62 15.25
CA VAL A 76 2.56 8.38 15.50
C VAL A 76 3.06 9.46 16.44
N LYS A 77 3.11 9.16 17.73
CA LYS A 77 3.89 9.94 18.70
C LYS A 77 5.35 9.53 18.53
N THR A 78 6.07 10.24 17.67
CA THR A 78 7.54 10.26 17.68
C THR A 78 7.99 10.91 18.98
N THR A 79 8.30 10.12 20.01
CA THR A 79 9.06 10.60 21.17
C THR A 79 9.84 9.47 21.81
N GLU A 80 11.08 9.28 21.37
CA GLU A 80 12.20 9.03 22.29
C GLU A 80 13.35 9.93 21.86
N LYS A 81 13.46 11.05 22.56
CA LYS A 81 14.59 11.97 22.55
C LYS A 81 15.59 11.42 23.57
N LYS A 82 16.69 10.82 23.13
CA LYS A 82 17.89 10.68 23.97
C LYS A 82 18.88 11.76 23.53
N GLU A 83 19.27 12.59 24.49
CA GLU A 83 20.15 13.74 24.33
C GLU A 83 21.48 13.38 23.64
N ILE A 84 21.78 14.11 22.57
CA ILE A 84 23.14 14.56 22.28
C ILE A 84 23.04 16.09 22.27
N SER A 85 23.43 16.66 23.40
CA SER A 85 23.67 18.07 23.61
C SER A 85 24.82 18.55 22.69
N GLU A 86 24.67 19.79 22.22
CA GLU A 86 25.77 20.69 21.85
C GLU A 86 26.74 20.26 20.73
N LEU A 87 26.27 20.23 19.48
CA LEU A 87 27.04 20.80 18.36
C LEU A 87 26.08 21.39 17.33
N LYS A 88 25.67 22.66 17.51
CA LYS A 88 25.04 23.42 16.42
C LYS A 88 26.06 23.54 15.28
N PRO A 89 25.81 23.04 14.06
CA PRO A 89 26.58 23.49 12.92
C PRO A 89 26.22 24.96 12.73
N LYS A 90 27.20 25.86 12.88
CA LYS A 90 27.07 27.24 12.46
C LYS A 90 26.91 27.20 10.95
N PHE A 91 25.68 27.33 10.47
CA PHE A 91 25.40 27.55 9.07
C PHE A 91 25.97 28.93 8.71
N GLN A 92 27.18 28.94 8.16
CA GLN A 92 27.70 30.10 7.45
C GLN A 92 27.07 30.06 6.06
N GLU A 93 26.05 30.88 5.88
CA GLU A 93 25.32 31.12 4.65
C GLU A 93 26.28 31.72 3.60
N HIS A 94 27.11 30.89 2.99
CA HIS A 94 27.86 31.25 1.81
C HIS A 94 26.88 31.10 0.65
N ILE A 95 26.41 32.22 0.12
CA ILE A 95 25.62 32.28 -1.12
C ILE A 95 26.53 31.76 -2.24
N ILE A 96 26.43 30.46 -2.54
CA ILE A 96 27.06 29.88 -3.72
C ILE A 96 26.31 30.48 -4.91
N GLN A 97 26.96 31.37 -5.66
CA GLN A 97 26.45 31.79 -6.95
C GLN A 97 26.22 30.54 -7.81
N ALA A 98 24.99 30.37 -8.28
CA ALA A 98 24.63 29.27 -9.16
C ALA A 98 25.58 29.27 -10.37
N PRO A 99 26.27 28.15 -10.67
CA PRO A 99 27.05 28.06 -11.89
C PRO A 99 26.12 28.23 -13.09
N LYS A 100 26.58 28.97 -14.10
CA LYS A 100 25.86 29.18 -15.37
C LYS A 100 25.41 27.82 -15.93
N PRO A 101 24.21 27.73 -16.54
CA PRO A 101 23.66 26.45 -16.96
C PRO A 101 24.58 25.83 -17.99
N VAL A 102 25.19 24.69 -17.63
CA VAL A 102 25.92 23.87 -18.58
C VAL A 102 24.88 23.12 -19.40
N GLU A 103 24.95 23.30 -20.71
CA GLU A 103 23.98 22.79 -21.67
C GLU A 103 23.88 21.26 -21.67
N ALA A 104 22.67 20.80 -22.03
CA ALA A 104 22.30 19.45 -22.45
C ALA A 104 22.34 18.34 -21.37
N ILE A 105 21.27 18.30 -20.55
CA ILE A 105 20.79 17.05 -19.95
C ILE A 105 20.45 16.09 -21.11
N LYS A 106 21.30 15.08 -21.35
CA LYS A 106 20.95 13.96 -22.23
C LYS A 106 19.73 13.27 -21.63
N ARG A 107 18.59 13.38 -22.32
CA ARG A 107 17.37 12.65 -21.98
C ARG A 107 17.72 11.17 -21.90
N ILE A 108 17.48 10.54 -20.75
CA ILE A 108 17.61 9.09 -20.60
C ILE A 108 16.63 8.47 -21.59
N ASN A 109 17.17 7.71 -22.55
CA ASN A 109 16.37 6.99 -23.53
C ASN A 109 15.75 5.78 -22.80
N LEU A 110 14.58 5.99 -22.20
CA LEU A 110 13.83 4.94 -21.54
C LEU A 110 13.41 3.89 -22.59
N ASP A 111 13.61 2.62 -22.25
CA ASP A 111 13.32 1.47 -23.10
C ASP A 111 11.93 1.60 -23.79
N PRO A 112 11.81 1.32 -25.11
CA PRO A 112 10.55 1.33 -25.85
C PRO A 112 9.40 0.57 -25.16
N TYR A 113 9.69 -0.51 -24.44
CA TYR A 113 8.70 -1.29 -23.70
C TYR A 113 8.18 -0.53 -22.46
N LEU A 114 9.06 0.22 -21.78
CA LEU A 114 8.68 1.00 -20.61
C LEU A 114 7.83 2.23 -21.01
N ILE A 115 8.13 2.84 -22.16
CA ILE A 115 7.30 3.90 -22.75
C ILE A 115 5.90 3.37 -23.10
N SER A 116 5.83 2.16 -23.67
CA SER A 116 4.55 1.51 -23.98
C SER A 116 3.73 1.24 -22.71
N TYR A 117 4.37 0.69 -21.67
CA TYR A 117 3.72 0.40 -20.39
C TYR A 117 3.17 1.67 -19.70
N ILE A 118 3.95 2.76 -19.66
CA ILE A 118 3.50 4.04 -19.09
C ILE A 118 2.32 4.63 -19.88
N LYS A 119 2.32 4.52 -21.22
CA LYS A 119 1.22 4.98 -22.07
C LYS A 119 -0.05 4.15 -21.87
N ILE A 120 0.08 2.83 -21.76
CA ILE A 120 -1.04 1.91 -21.51
C ILE A 120 -1.67 2.22 -20.15
N ASN A 121 -0.86 2.35 -19.09
CA ASN A 121 -1.34 2.72 -17.76
C ASN A 121 -2.01 4.10 -17.75
N SER A 122 -1.47 5.07 -18.47
CA SER A 122 -2.09 6.41 -18.61
C SER A 122 -3.46 6.34 -19.29
N LYS A 123 -3.63 5.48 -20.31
CA LYS A 123 -4.92 5.27 -20.97
C LYS A 123 -5.93 4.58 -20.05
N CYS A 124 -5.51 3.53 -19.32
CA CYS A 124 -6.35 2.83 -18.36
C CYS A 124 -6.81 3.73 -17.22
N ILE A 125 -5.95 4.62 -16.70
CA ILE A 125 -6.32 5.59 -15.65
C ILE A 125 -7.39 6.56 -16.14
N LYS A 126 -7.26 7.06 -17.38
CA LYS A 126 -8.28 7.94 -17.99
C LYS A 126 -9.61 7.21 -18.17
N GLU A 127 -9.58 5.96 -18.62
CA GLU A 127 -10.77 5.14 -18.88
C GLU A 127 -11.51 4.77 -17.58
N LEU A 128 -10.78 4.48 -16.49
CA LEU A 128 -11.35 4.26 -15.17
C LEU A 128 -12.05 5.52 -14.63
N ASN A 129 -11.46 6.70 -14.84
CA ASN A 129 -12.07 7.96 -14.40
C ASN A 129 -13.35 8.31 -15.19
N VAL A 130 -13.41 7.95 -16.47
CA VAL A 130 -14.62 8.10 -17.30
C VAL A 130 -15.71 7.14 -16.85
N ARG A 131 -15.39 5.86 -16.59
CA ARG A 131 -16.36 4.88 -16.07
C ARG A 131 -16.92 5.28 -14.71
N ALA A 132 -16.08 5.77 -13.80
CA ALA A 132 -16.51 6.25 -12.49
C ALA A 132 -17.50 7.42 -12.60
N LYS A 133 -17.28 8.35 -13.54
CA LYS A 133 -18.20 9.46 -13.81
C LYS A 133 -19.54 9.00 -14.38
N ILE A 134 -19.54 8.02 -15.30
CA ILE A 134 -20.78 7.46 -15.89
C ILE A 134 -21.61 6.74 -14.82
N ILE A 135 -20.96 5.92 -13.98
CA ILE A 135 -21.65 5.21 -12.88
C ILE A 135 -22.30 6.21 -11.93
N LYS A 136 -21.58 7.29 -11.56
CA LYS A 136 -22.10 8.34 -10.69
C LYS A 136 -23.32 9.05 -11.29
N LEU A 137 -23.28 9.35 -12.59
CA LEU A 137 -24.37 10.03 -13.29
C LEU A 137 -25.60 9.12 -13.46
N LEU A 138 -25.40 7.82 -13.65
CA LEU A 138 -26.48 6.81 -13.66
C LEU A 138 -27.11 6.63 -12.28
N GLU A 139 -26.30 6.65 -11.20
CA GLU A 139 -26.81 6.62 -9.82
C GLU A 139 -27.59 7.89 -9.45
N GLU A 140 -27.15 9.06 -9.92
CA GLU A 140 -27.86 10.33 -9.73
C GLU A 140 -29.21 10.33 -10.46
N ASN A 141 -29.27 9.87 -11.72
CA ASN A 141 -30.53 9.76 -12.46
C ASN A 141 -31.53 8.75 -11.84
N ARG A 142 -31.04 7.68 -11.23
CA ARG A 142 -31.88 6.66 -10.56
C ARG A 142 -32.49 7.16 -9.24
N LYS A 143 -31.93 8.20 -8.63
CA LYS A 143 -32.45 8.83 -7.39
C LYS A 143 -33.53 9.89 -7.65
N ILE A 144 -33.74 10.26 -8.92
CA ILE A 144 -34.66 11.34 -9.34
C ILE A 144 -35.97 10.77 -9.94
N SER A 145 -36.07 9.45 -10.11
CA SER A 145 -37.31 8.71 -10.45
C SER A 145 -37.92 8.04 -9.23
#